data_AF-G4ZST5-F1
#
_entry.id   AF-G4ZST5-F1
#
_cell.length_a   1.000
_cell.length_b   1.000
_cell.length_c   1.000
_cell.angle_alpha   90.00
_cell.angle_beta   90.00
_cell.angle_gamma   90.00
#
_symmetry.space_group_name_H-M   'P 1'
#
loop_
_entity.id
_entity.type
_entity.pdbx_description
1 polymer ?
#
loop_
_entity_poly.entity_id
_entity_poly.type
_entity_poly.pdbx_seq_one_letter_code
_entity_poly.pdbx_strand_id
1 'polypeptide(L)' 'WKISSAWSSHTVNDLDWTCTCNFYSSTNLPCKHIMLIAQNGQRFDFLPPSVVHQRW' A
#
# COMPACT_ATOMS: atom_id res chain seq x y z
N TRP A 1 7.39 -5.69 -2.17
CA TRP A 1 6.70 -6.77 -1.42
C TRP A 1 5.61 -7.45 -2.23
N LYS A 2 5.51 -8.78 -2.19
CA LYS A 2 4.40 -9.53 -2.80
C LYS A 2 3.43 -9.97 -1.70
N ILE A 3 2.18 -9.52 -1.78
CA ILE A 3 1.11 -9.93 -0.87
C ILE A 3 0.18 -10.89 -1.59
N SER A 4 0.07 -12.09 -1.06
CA SER A 4 -0.87 -13.10 -1.55
C SER A 4 -2.12 -13.07 -0.68
N SER A 5 -3.26 -12.73 -1.26
CA SER A 5 -4.58 -13.00 -0.71
C SER A 5 -5.07 -14.36 -1.23
N ALA A 6 -6.06 -14.95 -0.57
CA ALA A 6 -6.55 -16.30 -0.86
C ALA A 6 -6.86 -16.60 -2.34
N TRP A 7 -7.14 -15.57 -3.15
CA TRP A 7 -7.55 -15.69 -4.55
C TRP A 7 -6.72 -14.83 -5.51
N SER A 8 -5.77 -14.04 -5.02
CA SER A 8 -5.05 -13.05 -5.84
C SER A 8 -3.73 -12.65 -5.19
N SER A 9 -2.68 -12.52 -6.00
CA SER A 9 -1.41 -11.96 -5.54
C SER A 9 -1.24 -10.55 -6.07
N HIS A 10 -0.98 -9.60 -5.19
CA HIS A 10 -0.70 -8.21 -5.51
C HIS A 10 0.75 -7.86 -5.18
N THR A 11 1.36 -7.06 -6.03
CA THR A 11 2.70 -6.54 -5.80
C THR A 11 2.56 -5.13 -5.27
N VAL A 12 3.27 -4.86 -4.18
CA VAL A 12 3.40 -3.52 -3.60
C VAL A 12 4.85 -3.10 -3.73
N ASN A 13 5.09 -1.93 -4.27
CA ASN A 13 6.39 -1.27 -4.23
C ASN A 13 6.43 -0.43 -2.95
N ASP A 14 7.33 -0.76 -2.03
CA ASP A 14 7.52 -0.06 -0.75
C ASP A 14 8.32 1.24 -0.87
N LEU A 15 9.14 1.39 -1.91
CA LEU A 15 9.86 2.63 -2.17
C LEU A 15 8.91 3.71 -2.69
N ASP A 16 8.04 3.31 -3.61
CA ASP A 16 7.10 4.19 -4.32
C ASP A 16 5.70 4.18 -3.67
N TRP A 17 5.47 3.34 -2.66
CA TRP A 17 4.18 3.12 -2.00
C TRP A 17 3.02 2.84 -2.97
N THR A 18 3.30 2.12 -4.05
CA THR A 18 2.30 1.78 -5.08
C THR A 18 1.87 0.32 -5.00
N CYS A 19 0.65 0.01 -5.44
CA CYS A 19 0.13 -1.37 -5.42
C CYS A 19 -0.59 -1.73 -6.71
N THR A 20 -0.40 -2.96 -7.19
CA THR A 20 -1.11 -3.49 -8.38
C THR A 20 -2.53 -3.98 -8.09
N CYS A 21 -3.09 -3.69 -6.91
CA CYS A 21 -4.47 -4.06 -6.60
C CYS A 21 -5.48 -3.12 -7.28
N ASN A 22 -6.68 -3.63 -7.58
CA ASN A 22 -7.74 -2.87 -8.23
C ASN A 22 -8.10 -1.60 -7.46
N PHE A 23 -8.05 -1.61 -6.13
CA PHE A 23 -8.33 -0.43 -5.32
C PHE A 23 -7.39 0.73 -5.65
N TYR A 24 -6.07 0.48 -5.63
CA TYR A 24 -5.06 1.48 -5.96
C TYR A 24 -5.21 1.91 -7.42
N SER A 25 -5.39 0.96 -8.34
CA SER A 25 -5.56 1.27 -9.77
C SER A 25 -6.79 2.16 -10.05
N SER A 26 -7.89 1.98 -9.32
CA SER A 26 -9.12 2.74 -9.54
C SER A 26 -9.18 4.08 -8.79
N THR A 27 -8.50 4.18 -7.65
CA THR A 27 -8.63 5.34 -6.76
C THR A 27 -7.35 6.16 -6.63
N ASN A 28 -6.21 5.60 -7.01
CA ASN A 28 -4.86 6.12 -6.70
C ASN A 28 -4.66 6.42 -5.20
N LEU A 29 -5.40 5.74 -4.33
CA LEU A 29 -5.29 5.87 -2.88
C LEU A 29 -4.52 4.69 -2.27
N PRO A 30 -3.84 4.90 -1.13
CA PRO A 30 -3.16 3.83 -0.42
C PRO A 30 -4.16 2.75 -0.02
N CYS A 31 -3.93 1.53 -0.51
CA CYS A 31 -4.77 0.38 -0.22
C CYS A 31 -4.33 -0.30 1.09
N LYS A 32 -5.17 -1.20 1.61
CA LYS A 32 -4.85 -2.01 2.80
C LYS A 32 -3.53 -2.78 2.68
N HIS A 33 -3.13 -3.18 1.47
CA HIS A 33 -1.86 -3.86 1.22
C HIS A 33 -0.65 -2.95 1.49
N ILE A 34 -0.71 -1.70 1.05
CA ILE A 34 0.30 -0.67 1.31
C ILE A 34 0.36 -0.39 2.81
N MET A 35 -0.79 -0.24 3.47
CA MET A 35 -0.85 -0.05 4.93
C MET A 35 -0.27 -1.23 5.71
N LEU A 36 -0.53 -2.47 5.28
CA LEU A 36 0.02 -3.67 5.90
C LEU A 36 1.55 -3.70 5.81
N ILE A 37 2.13 -3.29 4.68
CA ILE A 37 3.58 -3.22 4.52
C ILE A 37 4.18 -2.04 5.28
N ALA A 38 3.49 -0.91 5.38
CA ALA A 38 3.93 0.19 6.23
C ALA A 38 4.08 -0.27 7.68
N GLN A 39 3.12 -1.06 8.17
CA GLN A 39 3.13 -1.63 9.51
C GLN A 39 4.20 -2.72 9.69
N ASN A 40 4.31 -3.65 8.72
CA ASN A 40 5.18 -4.83 8.86
C ASN A 40 6.63 -4.60 8.41
N GLY A 41 6.85 -3.79 7.38
CA GLY A 41 8.14 -3.67 6.69
C GLY A 41 9.09 -2.64 7.31
N GLN A 42 8.55 -1.55 7.89
CA GLN A 42 9.39 -0.46 8.40
C GLN A 42 9.11 -0.03 9.85
N ARG A 43 8.16 -0.65 10.56
CA ARG A 43 7.73 -0.19 11.91
C ARG A 43 7.53 1.33 11.94
N PHE A 44 6.99 1.88 10.86
CA PHE A 44 6.61 3.26 10.86
C PHE A 44 5.40 3.38 11.78
N ASP A 45 5.59 3.93 12.98
CA ASP A 45 4.50 4.40 13.84
C ASP A 45 3.62 5.44 13.10
N PHE A 46 4.15 6.03 12.01
CA PHE A 46 3.46 7.02 11.18
C PHE A 46 3.74 6.83 9.69
N LEU A 47 2.68 6.74 8.88
CA LEU A 47 2.78 6.80 7.42
C LEU A 47 3.41 8.15 7.00
N PRO A 48 4.32 8.18 6.01
CA PRO A 48 4.86 9.44 5.51
C PRO A 48 3.71 10.33 4.99
N PRO A 49 3.74 11.66 5.24
CA PRO A 49 2.73 12.58 4.72
C PRO A 49 2.59 12.55 3.20
N SER A 50 3.63 12.12 2.48
CA SER A 50 3.61 11.92 1.03
C SER A 50 2.72 10.75 0.57
N VAL A 51 2.43 9.80 1.45
CA VAL A 51 1.56 8.64 1.18
C VAL A 51 0.11 8.94 1.56
N VAL A 52 -0.11 9.87 2.49
CA VAL A 52 -1.43 10.40 2.82
C VAL A 52 -1.82 11.37 1.71
N HIS A 53 -2.47 10.84 0.67
CA HIS A 53 -3.02 11.67 -0.39
C HIS A 53 -3.87 12.79 0.23
N GLN A 54 -3.81 14.02 -0.31
CA GLN A 54 -4.59 15.20 0.15
C GLN A 54 -6.12 15.01 0.25
N ARG A 55 -6.64 13.84 -0.12
CA ARG A 55 -8.06 13.46 -0.09
C ARG A 55 -8.45 12.60 1.12
N TRP A 56 -7.51 12.23 1.98
CA TRP A 56 -7.78 11.65 3.30
C TRP A 56 -8.04 12.76 4.31
#